data_AF-A0A7W4VUZ8-F1
#
_entry.id   AF-A0A7W4VUZ8-F1
#
_cell.length_a   1.000
_cell.length_b   1.000
_cell.length_c   1.000
_cell.angle_alpha   90.00
_cell.angle_beta   90.00
_cell.angle_gamma   90.00
#
_symmetry.space_group_name_H-M   'P 1'
#
loop_
_entity.id
_entity.type
_entity.pdbx_description
1 polymer ?
#
loop_
_entity_poly.entity_id
_entity_poly.type
_entity_poly.pdbx_seq_one_letter_code
_entity_poly.pdbx_strand_id
1 'polypeptide(L)' 'MHDQFDISLEDSDLLGEVELTTNLIIAASETDSRLSTEEIDRILGVVPRPRRET' A
#
# COMPACT_ATOMS: atom_id res chain seq x y z
N MET A 1 -9.69 27.24 11.39
CA MET A 1 -9.70 25.97 10.64
C MET A 1 -8.51 25.20 11.17
N HIS A 2 -8.73 24.17 11.98
CA HIS A 2 -7.65 23.28 12.39
C HIS A 2 -7.32 22.43 11.18
N ASP A 3 -6.10 22.57 10.67
CA ASP A 3 -5.60 21.77 9.56
C ASP A 3 -5.63 20.30 9.97
N GLN A 4 -6.67 19.58 9.53
CA GLN A 4 -6.83 18.13 9.72
C GLN A 4 -5.67 17.32 9.09
N PHE A 5 -4.82 18.02 8.33
CA PHE A 5 -3.61 17.52 7.69
C PHE A 5 -2.31 17.96 8.41
N ASP A 6 -2.40 18.75 9.48
CA ASP A 6 -1.26 19.14 10.33
C ASP A 6 -1.07 18.10 11.45
N ILE A 7 -1.10 16.82 11.05
CA ILE A 7 -0.64 15.71 11.86
C ILE A 7 0.87 15.72 11.68
N SER A 8 1.60 15.96 12.76
CA SER A 8 3.06 15.93 12.74
C SER A 8 3.51 14.60 12.12
N LEU A 9 4.23 14.68 11.00
CA LEU A 9 4.84 13.59 10.22
C LEU A 9 5.89 12.79 11.03
N GLU A 10 5.57 12.43 12.27
CA GLU A 10 6.46 11.76 13.23
C GLU A 10 6.19 10.26 13.30
N ASP A 11 5.03 9.80 12.82
CA ASP A 11 4.70 8.39 12.77
C ASP A 11 5.22 7.79 11.44
N SER A 12 6.41 7.22 11.51
CA SER A 12 7.06 6.53 10.39
C SER A 12 6.23 5.38 9.83
N ASP A 13 5.39 4.76 10.66
CA ASP A 13 4.53 3.66 10.23
C ASP A 13 3.35 4.21 9.41
N LEU A 14 2.76 5.33 9.85
CA LEU A 14 1.72 6.04 9.10
C LEU A 14 2.24 6.53 7.74
N LEU A 15 3.46 7.05 7.70
CA LEU A 15 4.11 7.46 6.46
C LEU A 15 4.30 6.29 5.49
N GLY A 16 4.71 5.13 6.01
CA GLY A 16 4.82 3.90 5.22
C GLY A 16 3.48 3.44 4.64
N GLU A 17 2.39 3.55 5.41
CA GLU A 17 1.04 3.20 4.94
C GLU A 17 0.55 4.13 3.81
N VAL A 18 0.80 5.43 3.94
CA VAL A 18 0.45 6.42 2.91
C VAL A 18 1.22 6.14 1.62
N GLU A 19 2.54 5.93 1.69
CA GLU A 19 3.37 5.62 0.54
C GLU A 19 2.90 4.34 -0.18
N LEU A 20 2.62 3.28 0.59
CA LEU A 20 2.15 2.00 0.06
C LEU A 20 0.78 2.13 -0.62
N THR A 21 -0.14 2.91 -0.04
CA THR A 21 -1.44 3.20 -0.64
C THR A 21 -1.30 4.00 -1.93
N THR A 22 -0.43 5.01 -1.94
CA THR A 22 -0.12 5.80 -3.14
C THR A 22 0.44 4.92 -4.25
N ASN A 23 1.37 4.02 -3.94
CA ASN A 23 1.95 3.09 -4.92
C ASN A 23 0.89 2.17 -5.54
N LEU A 24 -0.07 1.67 -4.75
CA LEU A 24 -1.20 0.88 -5.27
C LEU A 24 -2.11 1.68 -6.20
N ILE A 25 -2.43 2.93 -5.85
CA ILE A 25 -3.30 3.80 -6.67
C ILE A 25 -2.63 4.08 -8.01
N ILE A 26 -1.34 4.42 -8.00
CA ILE A 26 -0.55 4.68 -9.22
C ILE A 26 -0.55 3.42 -10.08
N ALA A 27 -0.14 2.28 -9.52
CA ALA A 27 -0.07 1.02 -10.25
C ALA A 27 -1.41 0.65 -10.88
N ALA A 28 -2.52 0.80 -10.15
CA ALA A 28 -3.86 0.53 -10.66
C ALA A 28 -4.31 1.52 -11.75
N SER A 29 -3.81 2.76 -11.71
CA SER A 29 -4.14 3.81 -12.68
C SER A 29 -3.31 3.71 -13.96
N GLU A 30 -2.13 3.09 -13.90
CA GLU A 30 -1.22 2.90 -15.04
C GLU A 30 -1.53 1.64 -15.87
N THR A 31 -2.47 0.81 -15.43
CA THR A 31 -2.94 -0.37 -16.16
C THR A 31 -4.38 -0.18 -16.63
N ASP A 32 -4.65 -0.55 -17.88
CA ASP A 32 -6.02 -0.61 -18.43
C ASP A 32 -6.83 -1.79 -17.86
N SER A 33 -6.18 -2.70 -17.12
CA SER A 33 -6.75 -3.95 -16.60
C SER A 33 -6.53 -4.07 -15.10
N ARG A 34 -7.18 -5.02 -14.42
CA ARG A 34 -6.98 -5.19 -12.97
C ARG A 34 -5.56 -5.69 -12.68
N LEU A 35 -4.94 -5.15 -11.63
CA LEU A 35 -3.66 -5.66 -11.12
C LEU A 35 -3.79 -7.15 -10.76
N SER A 36 -2.77 -7.92 -11.12
CA SER A 36 -2.65 -9.31 -10.69
C SER A 36 -2.34 -9.39 -9.20
N THR A 37 -2.66 -10.53 -8.57
CA THR A 37 -2.34 -10.75 -7.15
C THR A 37 -0.83 -10.70 -6.93
N GLU A 38 -0.04 -11.19 -7.88
CA GLU A 38 1.42 -11.16 -7.82
C GLU A 38 2.00 -9.74 -7.91
N GLU A 39 1.33 -8.82 -8.60
CA GLU A 39 1.70 -7.40 -8.62
C GLU A 39 1.34 -6.70 -7.32
N ILE A 40 0.14 -6.97 -6.80
CA ILE A 40 -0.31 -6.44 -5.50
C ILE A 40 0.65 -6.91 -4.40
N ASP A 41 0.97 -8.20 -4.34
CA ASP A 41 1.89 -8.76 -3.34
C ASP A 41 3.28 -8.13 -3.44
N ARG A 42 3.79 -7.87 -4.65
CA ARG A 42 5.06 -7.17 -4.84
C ARG A 42 5.03 -5.74 -4.31
N ILE A 43 3.96 -4.98 -4.59
CA ILE A 43 3.78 -3.60 -4.10
C ILE A 43 3.63 -3.57 -2.57
N LEU A 44 2.91 -4.54 -2.02
CA LEU A 44 2.70 -4.69 -0.58
C LEU A 44 3.91 -5.30 0.15
N GLY A 45 4.93 -5.77 -0.57
CA GLY A 45 6.06 -6.50 0.01
C GLY A 45 5.68 -7.83 0.65
N VAL A 46 4.54 -8.41 0.27
CA VAL A 46 4.05 -9.70 0.77
C VAL A 46 4.83 -10.82 0.11
N VAL A 47 5.58 -11.57 0.92
CA VAL A 47 6.19 -12.84 0.49
C VAL A 47 5.15 -13.97 0.66
N PRO A 48 4.90 -14.80 -0.37
CA PRO A 48 3.96 -15.90 -0.26
C PRO A 48 4.34 -16.82 0.90
N ARG A 49 3.50 -16.85 1.94
CA ARG A 49 3.62 -17.85 2.99
C ARG A 49 2.79 -19.07 2.58
N PRO A 50 3.32 -20.30 2.65
CA PRO A 50 2.48 -21.48 2.47
C PRO A 50 1.33 -21.40 3.47
N ARG A 51 0.09 -21.48 2.98
CA ARG A 51 -1.12 -21.50 3.79
C ARG A 51 -0.95 -22.58 4.85
N ARG A 52 -0.82 -22.20 6.13
CA ARG A 52 -0.86 -23.16 7.24
C ARG A 52 -2.30 -23.60 7.39
N GLU A 53 -2.63 -24.74 6.79
CA GLU A 53 -3.85 -25.47 7.10
C GLU A 53 -3.64 -26.12 8.48
N THR A 54 -4.36 -25.62 9.48
CA THR A 54 -4.52 -26.26 10.81
C THR A 54 -5.87 -26.95 10.87
#